data_AF-A0A0B1TNP9-F1
#
_entry.id   AF-A0A0B1TNP9-F1
#
_cell.length_a   1.000
_cell.length_b   1.000
_cell.length_c   1.000
_cell.angle_alpha   90.00
_cell.angle_beta   90.00
_cell.angle_gamma   90.00
#
_symmetry.space_group_name_H-M   'P 1'
#
loop_
_entity.id
_entity.type
_entity.pdbx_description
1 polymer ?
#
loop_
_entity_poly.entity_id
_entity_poly.type
_entity_poly.pdbx_seq_one_letter_code
_entity_poly.pdbx_strand_id
1 'polypeptide(L)'
;MVVQVTPLMVGVKVVDFLREHLIANEPILSSLRISNTKELNVLLTDVVRDCMSCPSSKILRDTTTQAVLGVCLASRAALFEKQVIVRR
;
A
#
# COMPACT_ATOMS: atom_id res chain seq x y z
N MET A 1 -16.44 18.65 -2.53
CA MET A 1 -15.36 17.71 -2.89
C MET A 1 -15.98 16.61 -3.74
N VAL A 2 -15.54 16.45 -4.99
CA VAL A 2 -16.00 15.36 -5.86
C VAL A 2 -14.88 14.33 -5.87
N VAL A 3 -15.22 13.08 -5.58
CA VAL A 3 -14.25 11.99 -5.45
C VAL A 3 -14.46 10.95 -6.53
N GLN A 4 -13.36 10.40 -7.00
CA GLN A 4 -13.35 9.34 -8.01
C GLN A 4 -12.70 8.09 -7.43
N VAL A 5 -13.40 6.96 -7.54
CA VAL A 5 -12.88 5.64 -7.18
C VAL A 5 -12.54 4.89 -8.47
N THR A 6 -11.28 4.48 -8.63
CA THR A 6 -10.83 3.72 -9.81
C THR A 6 -10.00 2.50 -9.42
N PRO A 7 -9.80 1.53 -10.35
CA PRO A 7 -8.81 0.48 -10.16
C PRO A 7 -7.42 1.04 -9.86
N LEU A 8 -6.62 0.29 -9.09
CA LEU A 8 -5.25 0.65 -8.74
C LEU A 8 -4.31 0.55 -9.96
N MET A 9 -4.23 1.59 -10.78
CA MET A 9 -3.40 1.60 -12.00
C MET A 9 -2.03 2.27 -11.84
N VAL A 10 -1.76 2.94 -10.71
CA VAL A 10 -0.55 3.75 -10.51
C VAL A 10 0.14 3.39 -9.19
N GLY A 11 1.16 2.52 -9.24
CA GLY A 11 1.86 2.03 -8.05
C GLY A 11 2.71 3.09 -7.32
N VAL A 12 3.43 3.96 -8.05
CA VAL A 12 4.39 4.91 -7.43
C VAL A 12 3.70 5.92 -6.52
N LYS A 13 2.62 6.58 -6.99
CA LYS A 13 1.84 7.54 -6.19
C LYS A 13 1.18 6.92 -4.95
N VAL A 14 0.87 5.63 -5.02
CA VAL A 14 0.27 4.87 -3.91
C VAL A 14 1.32 4.58 -2.86
N VAL A 15 2.52 4.18 -3.27
CA VAL A 15 3.63 3.96 -2.35
C VAL A 15 3.98 5.26 -1.62
N ASP A 16 4.07 6.39 -2.32
CA ASP A 16 4.35 7.69 -1.69
C ASP A 16 3.25 8.09 -0.69
N PHE A 17 1.98 7.93 -1.06
CA PHE A 17 0.86 8.14 -0.15
C PHE A 17 0.95 7.27 1.12
N LEU A 18 1.31 5.99 1.00
CA LEU A 18 1.47 5.11 2.15
C LEU A 18 2.69 5.49 3.00
N ARG A 19 3.77 5.96 2.40
CA ARG A 19 4.94 6.45 3.15
C ARG A 19 4.58 7.64 4.04
N GLU A 20 3.82 8.58 3.48
CA GLU A 20 3.42 9.80 4.19
C GLU A 20 2.38 9.53 5.27
N HIS A 21 1.42 8.63 5.01
CA HIS A 21 0.28 8.44 5.90
C HIS A 21 0.30 7.15 6.72
N LEU A 22 0.71 6.01 6.15
CA LEU A 22 0.64 4.71 6.83
C LEU A 22 1.70 4.62 7.93
N ILE A 23 2.95 4.99 7.65
CA ILE A 23 4.06 4.86 8.61
C ILE A 23 3.79 5.68 9.88
N ALA A 24 3.24 6.88 9.73
CA ALA A 24 2.99 7.78 10.85
C ALA A 24 1.71 7.46 11.64
N ASN A 25 0.67 6.95 10.97
CA ASN A 25 -0.67 6.88 11.56
C ASN A 25 -1.17 5.44 11.80
N GLU A 26 -0.51 4.41 11.27
CA GLU A 26 -0.89 3.03 11.51
C GLU A 26 -0.41 2.58 12.91
N PRO A 27 -1.31 2.06 13.78
CA PRO A 27 -0.98 1.74 15.17
C PRO A 27 0.17 0.74 15.35
N ILE A 28 0.28 -0.27 14.50
CA ILE A 28 1.32 -1.30 14.60
C ILE A 28 2.67 -0.71 14.19
N LEU A 29 2.77 -0.09 13.02
CA LEU A 29 4.00 0.49 12.49
C LEU A 29 4.54 1.61 13.39
N SER A 30 3.68 2.48 13.89
CA SER A 30 4.07 3.53 14.86
C SER A 30 4.60 2.95 16.17
N SER A 31 4.03 1.82 16.62
CA SER A 31 4.49 1.12 17.84
C SER A 31 5.81 0.36 17.64
N LEU A 32 6.07 -0.15 16.44
CA LEU A 32 7.28 -0.93 16.12
C LEU A 32 8.56 -0.08 16.07
N ARG A 33 8.47 1.25 16.08
CA ARG A 33 9.61 2.19 16.07
C ARG A 33 10.67 1.83 15.02
N ILE A 34 10.20 1.50 13.81
CA ILE A 34 11.05 1.04 12.71
C ILE A 34 12.07 2.14 12.35
N SER A 35 13.34 1.90 12.64
CA SER A 35 14.45 2.84 12.38
C SER A 35 14.94 2.79 10.93
N ASN A 36 14.81 1.65 10.27
CA ASN A 36 15.19 1.45 8.88
C ASN A 36 14.02 1.65 7.92
N THR A 37 13.77 2.90 7.54
CA THR A 37 12.69 3.24 6.59
C THR A 37 12.97 2.75 5.17
N LYS A 38 14.23 2.42 4.81
CA LYS A 38 14.57 1.94 3.46
C LYS A 38 14.01 0.55 3.18
N GLU A 39 14.14 -0.37 4.12
CA GLU A 39 13.63 -1.74 3.97
C GLU A 39 12.10 -1.76 3.97
N LEU A 40 11.48 -0.95 4.85
CA LEU A 40 10.03 -0.73 4.85
C LEU A 40 9.54 -0.17 3.51
N ASN A 41 10.29 0.74 2.89
CA ASN A 41 9.96 1.29 1.58
C ASN A 41 9.99 0.25 0.46
N VAL A 42 10.93 -0.70 0.51
CA VAL A 42 11.00 -1.81 -0.44
C VAL A 42 9.79 -2.73 -0.23
N LEU A 43 9.53 -3.13 1.02
CA LEU A 43 8.37 -3.97 1.37
C LEU A 43 7.05 -3.35 0.90
N LEU A 44 6.82 -2.06 1.17
CA LEU A 44 5.62 -1.36 0.71
C LEU A 44 5.51 -1.34 -0.81
N THR A 45 6.64 -1.18 -1.52
CA THR A 45 6.64 -1.20 -2.99
C THR A 45 6.24 -2.57 -3.52
N ASP A 46 6.74 -3.65 -2.92
CA ASP A 46 6.42 -5.01 -3.33
C ASP A 46 4.96 -5.38 -3.01
N VAL A 47 4.47 -5.02 -1.82
CA VAL A 47 3.06 -5.21 -1.43
C VAL A 47 2.12 -4.48 -2.40
N VAL A 48 2.41 -3.22 -2.72
CA VAL A 48 1.60 -2.45 -3.68
C VAL A 48 1.63 -3.11 -5.06
N ARG A 49 2.80 -3.57 -5.51
CA ARG A 49 2.94 -4.27 -6.81
C ARG A 49 2.04 -5.49 -6.90
N ASP A 50 2.03 -6.31 -5.86
CA ASP A 50 1.20 -7.51 -5.83
C ASP A 50 -0.30 -7.16 -5.82
N CYS A 51 -0.68 -6.11 -5.09
CA CYS A 51 -2.06 -5.63 -5.01
C CYS A 51 -2.58 -5.02 -6.32
N MET A 52 -1.71 -4.48 -7.19
CA MET A 52 -2.12 -3.92 -8.49
C MET A 52 -2.78 -4.94 -9.41
N SER A 53 -2.40 -6.22 -9.28
CA SER A 53 -3.00 -7.31 -10.06
C SER A 53 -4.40 -7.70 -9.59
N CYS A 54 -4.85 -7.19 -8.44
CA CYS A 54 -6.14 -7.52 -7.84
C CYS A 54 -7.22 -6.51 -8.24
N PRO A 55 -8.29 -6.92 -8.96
CA PRO A 55 -9.38 -6.01 -9.37
C PRO A 55 -10.11 -5.34 -8.21
N SER A 56 -10.05 -5.96 -7.02
CA SER A 56 -10.64 -5.43 -5.79
C SER A 56 -9.83 -4.28 -5.17
N SER A 57 -8.58 -4.08 -5.58
CA SER A 57 -7.78 -2.92 -5.16
C SER A 57 -8.30 -1.65 -5.80
N LYS A 58 -8.52 -0.61 -4.99
CA LYS A 58 -9.08 0.68 -5.40
C LYS A 58 -8.21 1.84 -4.96
N ILE A 59 -8.24 2.91 -5.75
CA ILE A 59 -7.68 4.21 -5.39
C ILE A 59 -8.80 5.24 -5.38
N LEU A 60 -8.83 6.06 -4.34
CA LEU A 60 -9.70 7.22 -4.20
C LEU A 60 -8.89 8.47 -4.54
N ARG A 61 -9.40 9.28 -5.47
CA ARG A 61 -8.78 10.55 -5.87
C ARG A 61 -9.76 11.70 -5.78
N ASP A 62 -9.23 12.87 -5.50
CA ASP A 62 -9.92 14.13 -5.74
C ASP A 62 -10.02 14.38 -7.24
N THR A 63 -11.22 14.63 -7.78
CA THR A 63 -11.41 14.77 -9.23
C THR A 63 -10.70 16.00 -9.81
N THR A 64 -10.57 17.05 -9.01
CA THR A 64 -10.08 18.36 -9.45
C THR A 64 -8.55 18.40 -9.48
N THR A 65 -7.92 17.92 -8.41
CA THR A 65 -6.46 17.95 -8.21
C THR A 65 -5.79 16.65 -8.62
N GLN A 66 -6.56 15.58 -8.81
CA GLN A 66 -6.06 14.21 -9.00
C GLN A 66 -5.19 13.70 -7.84
N ALA A 67 -5.25 14.37 -6.68
CA ALA A 67 -4.56 13.96 -5.47
C ALA A 67 -5.12 12.64 -4.93
N VAL A 68 -4.23 11.78 -4.40
CA VAL A 68 -4.63 10.53 -3.76
C VAL A 68 -5.22 10.86 -2.38
N LEU A 69 -6.47 10.47 -2.15
CA LEU A 69 -7.17 10.68 -0.89
C LEU A 69 -7.20 9.41 -0.03
N GLY A 70 -7.08 8.25 -0.67
CA GLY A 70 -7.12 6.97 0.01
C GLY A 70 -6.90 5.81 -0.94
N VAL A 71 -6.53 4.67 -0.38
CA VAL A 71 -6.29 3.43 -1.13
C VAL A 71 -6.89 2.25 -0.39
N CYS A 72 -7.44 1.30 -1.13
CA CYS A 72 -7.82 -0.02 -0.66
C CYS A 72 -6.94 -1.02 -1.40
N LEU A 73 -6.07 -1.71 -0.66
CA LEU A 73 -5.17 -2.72 -1.21
C LEU A 73 -5.74 -4.10 -0.90
N ALA A 74 -6.04 -4.86 -1.95
CA ALA A 74 -6.48 -6.24 -1.85
C ALA A 74 -5.47 -7.14 -2.57
N SER A 75 -5.30 -8.36 -2.08
CA SER A 75 -4.56 -9.39 -2.80
C SER A 75 -5.33 -10.69 -2.86
N ARG A 76 -5.04 -11.49 -3.89
CA ARG A 76 -5.65 -12.81 -4.11
C ARG A 76 -4.95 -13.84 -3.20
N ALA A 77 -5.19 -13.77 -1.89
CA ALA A 77 -4.79 -14.72 -0.84
C ALA A 77 -3.29 -15.09 -0.67
N ALA A 78 -2.42 -14.95 -1.67
CA ALA A 78 -1.08 -15.53 -1.68
C ALA A 78 0.07 -14.57 -1.29
N LEU A 79 -0.20 -13.43 -0.64
CA LEU A 79 0.86 -12.47 -0.27
C LEU A 79 1.92 -13.09 0.68
N PHE A 80 1.52 -14.01 1.55
CA PHE A 80 2.38 -14.53 2.62
C PHE A 80 2.68 -16.03 2.53
N GLU A 81 2.11 -16.76 1.57
CA GLU A 81 2.29 -18.22 1.48
C GLU A 81 3.73 -18.63 1.08
N LYS A 82 4.50 -17.74 0.45
CA LYS A 82 5.88 -18.05 0.02
C LYS A 82 6.98 -17.75 1.05
N GLN A 83 6.68 -17.15 2.20
CA GLN A 83 7.73 -16.72 3.15
C GLN A 83 7.88 -17.59 4.41
N VAL A 84 7.02 -18.59 4.64
CA VAL A 84 7.19 -19.53 5.77
C VAL A 84 8.00 -20.75 5.32
N ILE A 85 9.31 -20.57 5.10
CA ILE A 85 10.23 -21.71 5.10
C ILE A 85 10.55 -22.01 6.57
N VAL A 86 9.82 -22.95 7.16
CA VAL A 86 10.25 -23.57 8.43
C VAL A 86 11.53 -24.33 8.13
N ARG A 87 12.69 -23.76 8.52
CA ARG A 87 13.93 -24.54 8.57
C ARG A 87 13.77 -25.57 9.69
N ARG A 88 13.59 -26.84 9.32
CA ARG A 88 13.88 -27.97 10.19
C ARG A 88 15.34 -28.36 10.04
#